data_AF-A0A9E4F7K1-F1
#
_entry.id   AF-A0A9E4F7K1-F1
#
_cell.length_a   1.000
_cell.length_b   1.000
_cell.length_c   1.000
_cell.angle_alpha   90.00
_cell.angle_beta   90.00
_cell.angle_gamma   90.00
#
_symmetry.space_group_name_H-M   'P 1'
#
loop_
_entity.id
_entity.type
_entity.pdbx_description
1 polymer ?
#
loop_
_entity_poly.entity_id
_entity_poly.type
_entity_poly.pdbx_seq_one_letter_code
_entity_poly.pdbx_strand_id
1 'polypeptide(L)'
;MHYRTLGRTGLRVSLLSQGTGGPSQFGQHRGATQAEQDRLIHKCLDLGINLFDTHEGYGDSEEILGRSLSGIPRDRYVLVTKWTYPRDGDPTADPEDLARSVENSLRRLNTDHIDVMMLHGLRPWRSTARCSSVCVSRARSATGDSA
;
A
#
# COMPACT_ATOMS: atom_id res chain seq x y z
N MET A 1 -20.73 -2.01 -8.37
CA MET A 1 -19.34 -2.50 -8.28
C MET A 1 -19.32 -4.02 -8.04
N HIS A 2 -18.41 -4.76 -8.66
CA HIS A 2 -18.15 -6.17 -8.34
C HIS A 2 -17.00 -6.27 -7.33
N TYR A 3 -17.15 -7.12 -6.32
CA TYR A 3 -16.12 -7.35 -5.30
C TYR A 3 -15.66 -8.80 -5.32
N ARG A 4 -14.39 -9.02 -4.99
CA ARG A 4 -13.79 -10.34 -4.80
C ARG A 4 -12.98 -10.38 -3.51
N THR A 5 -12.85 -11.56 -2.93
CA THR A 5 -11.93 -11.77 -1.81
C THR A 5 -10.50 -11.79 -2.34
N LEU A 6 -9.61 -11.00 -1.72
CA LEU A 6 -8.20 -10.99 -2.09
C LEU A 6 -7.50 -12.23 -1.54
N GLY A 7 -7.21 -13.21 -2.41
CA GLY A 7 -6.55 -14.46 -1.99
C GLY A 7 -7.32 -15.17 -0.87
N ARG A 8 -6.63 -15.47 0.24
CA ARG A 8 -7.20 -16.10 1.45
C ARG A 8 -7.23 -15.16 2.66
N THR A 9 -7.24 -13.84 2.44
CA THR A 9 -7.13 -12.85 3.52
C THR A 9 -8.48 -12.47 4.14
N GLY A 10 -9.59 -12.78 3.47
CA GLY A 10 -10.92 -12.30 3.86
C GLY A 10 -11.22 -10.87 3.44
N LEU A 11 -10.24 -10.11 2.95
CA LEU A 11 -10.44 -8.73 2.46
C LEU A 11 -11.31 -8.73 1.20
N ARG A 12 -12.46 -8.05 1.24
CA ARG A 12 -13.34 -7.86 0.07
C ARG A 12 -12.96 -6.59 -0.68
N VAL A 13 -12.32 -6.75 -1.83
CA VAL A 13 -11.83 -5.65 -2.67
C VAL A 13 -12.64 -5.50 -3.94
N SER A 14 -12.78 -4.28 -4.44
CA SER A 14 -13.37 -3.98 -5.73
C SER A 14 -12.55 -4.62 -6.86
N LEU A 15 -13.22 -5.05 -7.93
CA LEU A 15 -12.55 -5.68 -9.09
C LEU A 15 -11.56 -4.73 -9.77
N LEU A 16 -11.80 -3.43 -9.66
CA LEU A 16 -10.90 -2.37 -10.10
C LEU A 16 -10.29 -1.69 -8.87
N SER A 17 -9.01 -1.32 -8.98
CA SER A 17 -8.30 -0.50 -8.00
C SER A 17 -7.99 0.87 -8.57
N GLN A 18 -7.92 1.88 -7.70
CA GLN A 18 -7.36 3.18 -8.06
C GLN A 18 -5.89 3.24 -7.68
N GLY A 19 -5.03 3.34 -8.69
CA GLY A 19 -3.58 3.46 -8.51
C GLY A 19 -3.11 4.92 -8.56
N THR A 20 -2.15 5.27 -7.71
CA THR A 20 -1.51 6.61 -7.68
C THR A 20 -0.20 6.68 -8.46
N GLY A 21 0.25 5.57 -9.05
CA GLY A 21 1.46 5.52 -9.88
C GLY A 21 1.25 5.97 -11.33
N GLY A 22 2.06 5.40 -12.23
CA GLY A 22 1.99 5.64 -13.67
C GLY A 22 2.61 6.98 -14.12
N PRO A 23 2.54 7.31 -15.43
CA PRO A 23 3.23 8.48 -15.99
C PRO A 23 2.79 9.83 -15.39
N SER A 24 1.51 9.95 -15.03
CA SER A 24 0.98 11.16 -14.38
C SER A 24 1.30 11.22 -12.89
N GLN A 25 1.62 10.09 -12.26
CA GLN A 25 1.90 9.94 -10.83
C GLN A 25 0.85 10.65 -9.96
N PHE A 26 -0.39 10.16 -10.07
CA PHE A 26 -1.57 10.76 -9.43
C PHE A 26 -1.82 12.23 -9.80
N GLY A 27 -1.36 12.65 -10.99
CA GLY A 27 -1.52 14.03 -11.46
C GLY A 27 -0.39 14.98 -11.06
N GLN A 28 0.59 14.54 -10.27
CA GLN A 28 1.77 15.34 -9.88
C GLN A 28 2.52 15.89 -11.11
N HIS A 29 2.74 15.06 -12.13
CA HIS A 29 3.43 15.47 -13.37
C HIS A 29 2.55 16.26 -14.34
N ARG A 30 1.30 16.55 -13.97
CA ARG A 30 0.34 17.30 -14.78
C ARG A 30 -0.18 18.55 -14.08
N GLY A 31 0.39 18.91 -12.92
CA GLY A 31 -0.02 20.09 -12.15
C GLY A 31 -1.40 19.95 -11.51
N ALA A 32 -1.86 18.72 -11.26
CA ALA A 32 -3.13 18.51 -10.56
C ALA A 32 -3.06 19.07 -9.13
N THR A 33 -4.11 19.75 -8.73
CA THR A 33 -4.29 20.26 -7.38
C THR A 33 -4.78 19.17 -6.43
N GLN A 34 -4.55 19.35 -5.12
CA GLN A 34 -5.09 18.46 -4.09
C GLN A 34 -6.62 18.29 -4.23
N ALA A 35 -7.35 19.36 -4.52
CA ALA A 35 -8.81 19.30 -4.69
C ALA A 35 -9.25 18.42 -5.88
N GLU A 36 -8.48 18.36 -6.96
CA GLU A 36 -8.76 17.46 -8.09
C GLU A 36 -8.50 16.00 -7.72
N GLN A 37 -7.45 15.75 -6.94
CA GLN A 37 -7.11 14.42 -6.43
C GLN A 37 -8.15 13.93 -5.42
N ASP A 38 -8.62 14.80 -4.52
CA ASP A 38 -9.70 14.51 -3.57
C ASP A 38 -10.99 14.13 -4.31
N ARG A 39 -11.37 14.93 -5.32
CA ARG A 39 -12.54 14.64 -6.16
C ARG A 39 -12.41 13.29 -6.86
N LEU A 40 -11.22 12.92 -7.32
CA LEU A 40 -10.98 11.62 -7.95
C LEU A 40 -11.19 10.48 -6.94
N ILE A 41 -10.62 10.58 -5.74
CA ILE A 41 -10.75 9.55 -4.69
C ILE A 41 -12.20 9.42 -4.21
N HIS A 42 -12.88 10.54 -3.96
CA HIS A 42 -14.30 10.53 -3.60
C HIS A 42 -15.14 9.92 -4.71
N LYS A 43 -14.87 10.25 -5.98
CA LYS A 43 -15.58 9.66 -7.11
C LYS A 43 -15.36 8.14 -7.21
N CYS A 44 -14.14 7.67 -6.94
CA CYS A 44 -13.85 6.24 -6.86
C CYS A 44 -14.73 5.56 -5.80
N LEU A 45 -14.79 6.13 -4.59
CA LEU A 45 -15.61 5.61 -3.48
C LEU A 45 -17.11 5.61 -3.81
N ASP A 46 -17.62 6.67 -4.44
CA ASP A 46 -19.02 6.78 -4.89
C ASP A 46 -19.38 5.68 -5.91
N LEU A 47 -18.42 5.32 -6.77
CA LEU A 47 -18.56 4.24 -7.74
C LEU A 47 -18.36 2.84 -7.10
N GLY A 48 -18.04 2.79 -5.81
CA GLY A 48 -17.78 1.58 -5.03
C GLY A 48 -16.35 1.03 -5.14
N ILE A 49 -15.43 1.74 -5.79
CA ILE A 49 -14.01 1.35 -5.76
C ILE A 49 -13.51 1.55 -4.32
N ASN A 50 -13.05 0.47 -3.70
CA ASN A 50 -12.54 0.51 -2.33
C ASN A 50 -11.05 0.17 -2.26
N LEU A 51 -10.42 -0.31 -3.33
CA LEU A 51 -9.01 -0.68 -3.34
C LEU A 51 -8.15 0.48 -3.88
N PHE A 52 -7.28 1.03 -3.04
CA PHE A 52 -6.35 2.10 -3.39
C PHE A 52 -4.90 1.62 -3.29
N ASP A 53 -4.14 1.82 -4.37
CA ASP A 53 -2.76 1.36 -4.49
C ASP A 53 -1.81 2.55 -4.64
N THR A 54 -0.78 2.60 -3.79
CA THR A 54 0.27 3.62 -3.80
C THR A 54 1.64 2.99 -3.56
N HIS A 55 2.68 3.81 -3.45
CA HIS A 55 4.05 3.39 -3.23
C HIS A 55 4.86 4.52 -2.62
N GLU A 56 5.77 4.21 -1.70
CA GLU A 56 6.64 5.21 -1.05
C GLU A 56 7.51 6.00 -2.05
N GLY A 57 7.83 5.40 -3.20
CA GLY A 57 8.63 6.02 -4.24
C GLY A 57 7.85 6.78 -5.31
N TYR A 58 6.52 6.90 -5.21
CA TYR A 58 5.70 7.67 -6.16
C TYR A 58 5.59 9.14 -5.75
N GLY A 59 6.74 9.81 -5.53
CA GLY A 59 6.78 11.20 -5.06
C GLY A 59 5.89 11.39 -3.84
N ASP A 60 5.01 12.39 -3.87
CA ASP A 60 4.15 12.72 -2.73
C ASP A 60 2.84 11.91 -2.70
N SER A 61 2.74 10.81 -3.46
CA SER A 61 1.48 10.08 -3.64
C SER A 61 0.86 9.57 -2.34
N GLU A 62 1.68 9.10 -1.39
CA GLU A 62 1.19 8.65 -0.08
C GLU A 62 0.57 9.79 0.72
N GLU A 63 1.21 10.96 0.72
CA GLU A 63 0.70 12.14 1.44
C GLU A 63 -0.56 12.71 0.79
N ILE A 64 -0.57 12.78 -0.54
CA ILE A 64 -1.74 13.22 -1.31
C ILE A 64 -2.92 12.27 -1.04
N LEU A 65 -2.70 10.96 -1.14
CA LEU A 65 -3.75 9.97 -0.91
C LEU A 65 -4.24 9.99 0.55
N GLY A 66 -3.33 10.12 1.52
CA GLY A 66 -3.69 10.26 2.93
C GLY A 66 -4.58 11.46 3.20
N ARG A 67 -4.28 12.61 2.58
CA ARG A 67 -5.16 13.80 2.64
C ARG A 67 -6.51 13.54 1.97
N SER A 68 -6.53 12.91 0.80
CA SER A 68 -7.77 12.60 0.07
C SER A 68 -8.67 11.57 0.76
N LEU A 69 -8.12 10.73 1.65
CA LEU A 69 -8.87 9.74 2.44
C LEU A 69 -9.24 10.28 3.84
N SER A 70 -8.78 11.47 4.21
CA SER A 70 -9.03 12.05 5.52
C SER A 70 -10.53 12.22 5.79
N GLY A 71 -10.99 11.75 6.96
CA GLY A 71 -12.40 11.78 7.34
C GLY A 71 -13.27 10.69 6.71
N ILE A 72 -12.74 9.85 5.82
CA ILE A 72 -13.44 8.71 5.25
C ILE A 72 -13.34 7.54 6.24
N PRO A 73 -14.46 6.87 6.60
CA PRO A 73 -14.42 5.73 7.50
C PRO A 73 -13.49 4.64 6.97
N ARG A 74 -12.59 4.14 7.83
CA ARG A 74 -11.47 3.28 7.42
C ARG A 74 -11.90 1.92 6.86
N ASP A 75 -13.09 1.45 7.24
CA ASP A 75 -13.74 0.23 6.75
C ASP A 75 -14.31 0.38 5.33
N ARG A 76 -14.36 1.60 4.78
CA ARG A 76 -14.82 1.87 3.41
C ARG A 76 -13.78 1.60 2.35
N TYR A 77 -12.51 1.42 2.72
CA TYR A 77 -11.42 1.24 1.77
C TYR A 77 -10.36 0.26 2.26
N VAL A 78 -9.61 -0.28 1.30
CA VAL A 78 -8.47 -1.16 1.46
C VAL A 78 -7.28 -0.44 0.85
N LEU A 79 -6.25 -0.25 1.67
CA LEU A 79 -5.06 0.53 1.36
C LEU A 79 -3.87 -0.39 1.12
N VAL A 80 -3.30 -0.29 -0.07
CA VAL A 80 -2.10 -1.00 -0.49
C VAL A 80 -0.98 -0.02 -0.69
N THR A 81 0.16 -0.26 -0.05
CA THR A 81 1.42 0.41 -0.39
C THR A 81 2.52 -0.62 -0.56
N LYS A 82 3.70 -0.17 -0.97
CA LYS A 82 4.82 -1.05 -1.27
C LYS A 82 6.11 -0.44 -0.76
N TRP A 83 6.98 -1.31 -0.28
CA TRP A 83 8.35 -0.99 0.09
C TRP A 83 9.29 -1.33 -1.07
N THR A 84 10.19 -0.42 -1.38
CA THR A 84 11.33 -0.67 -2.28
C THR A 84 12.50 -1.15 -1.45
N TYR A 85 12.83 -2.44 -1.59
CA TYR A 85 14.02 -2.98 -0.97
C TYR A 85 15.30 -2.48 -1.69
N PRO A 86 16.46 -2.44 -1.01
CA PRO A 86 17.72 -2.03 -1.61
C PRO A 86 18.06 -2.88 -2.84
N ARG A 87 18.32 -2.24 -3.99
CA ARG A 87 18.44 -2.89 -5.32
C ARG A 87 19.48 -4.01 -5.39
N ASP A 88 20.55 -3.88 -4.61
CA ASP A 88 21.67 -4.83 -4.52
C ASP A 88 21.64 -5.67 -3.22
N GLY A 89 20.56 -5.55 -2.43
CA GLY A 89 20.41 -6.18 -1.12
C GLY A 89 19.45 -7.36 -1.10
N ASP A 90 19.66 -8.28 -0.15
CA ASP A 90 18.66 -9.25 0.26
C ASP A 90 17.57 -8.48 1.05
N PRO A 91 16.28 -8.50 0.66
CA PRO A 91 15.22 -7.83 1.40
C PRO A 91 15.03 -8.37 2.82
N THR A 92 15.68 -9.48 3.18
CA THR A 92 15.73 -10.01 4.55
C THR A 92 16.97 -9.63 5.33
N ALA A 93 17.95 -8.95 4.71
CA ALA A 93 19.19 -8.57 5.36
C ALA A 93 18.98 -7.52 6.46
N ASP A 94 18.02 -6.62 6.27
CA ASP A 94 17.68 -5.59 7.26
C ASP A 94 16.15 -5.49 7.44
N PRO A 95 15.58 -6.27 8.38
CA PRO A 95 14.15 -6.20 8.66
C PRO A 95 13.74 -4.90 9.38
N GLU A 96 14.68 -4.13 9.92
CA GLU A 96 14.38 -2.82 10.52
C GLU A 96 14.13 -1.76 9.45
N ASP A 97 14.76 -1.88 8.28
CA ASP A 97 14.49 -0.99 7.14
C ASP A 97 13.04 -1.10 6.67
N LEU A 98 12.51 -2.33 6.55
CA LEU A 98 11.09 -2.55 6.25
C LEU A 98 10.18 -1.96 7.33
N ALA A 99 10.52 -2.14 8.61
CA ALA A 99 9.72 -1.58 9.71
C ALA A 99 9.68 -0.04 9.64
N ARG A 100 10.83 0.58 9.36
CA ARG A 100 10.93 2.03 9.16
C ARG A 100 10.15 2.51 7.94
N SER A 101 10.17 1.76 6.83
CA SER A 101 9.35 2.05 5.65
C SER A 101 7.85 2.02 5.99
N VAL A 102 7.39 1.00 6.73
CA VAL A 102 6.01 0.92 7.21
C VAL A 102 5.66 2.15 8.07
N GLU A 103 6.48 2.51 9.05
CA GLU A 103 6.26 3.69 9.90
C GLU A 103 6.20 4.99 9.10
N ASN A 104 7.08 5.14 8.10
CA ASN A 104 7.10 6.30 7.21
C ASN A 104 5.81 6.37 6.37
N SER A 105 5.37 5.25 5.80
CA SER A 105 4.13 5.16 5.04
C SER A 105 2.91 5.45 5.91
N LEU A 106 2.82 4.93 7.13
CA LEU A 106 1.73 5.24 8.07
C LEU A 106 1.65 6.75 8.36
N ARG A 107 2.80 7.39 8.59
CA ARG A 107 2.86 8.85 8.80
C ARG A 107 2.42 9.63 7.56
N ARG A 108 2.91 9.27 6.37
CA ARG A 108 2.55 9.95 5.10
C ARG A 108 1.07 9.77 4.76
N LEU A 109 0.56 8.54 4.90
CA LEU A 109 -0.85 8.21 4.65
C LEU A 109 -1.78 8.70 5.76
N ASN A 110 -1.24 9.21 6.87
CA ASN A 110 -1.99 9.67 8.04
C ASN A 110 -3.01 8.64 8.53
N THR A 111 -2.56 7.39 8.71
CA THR A 111 -3.39 6.26 9.14
C THR A 111 -2.62 5.39 10.14
N ASP A 112 -3.34 4.60 10.92
CA ASP A 112 -2.81 3.69 11.93
C ASP A 112 -2.50 2.29 11.36
N HIS A 113 -3.05 1.94 10.19
CA HIS A 113 -2.78 0.66 9.55
C HIS A 113 -2.82 0.67 8.01
N ILE A 114 -2.02 -0.23 7.44
CA ILE A 114 -1.98 -0.58 6.01
C ILE A 114 -2.58 -1.98 5.87
N ASP A 115 -3.52 -2.19 4.94
CA ASP A 115 -4.16 -3.50 4.77
C ASP A 115 -3.22 -4.50 4.08
N VAL A 116 -2.45 -4.02 3.09
CA VAL A 116 -1.50 -4.84 2.34
C VAL A 116 -0.21 -4.07 2.10
N MET A 117 0.89 -4.58 2.65
CA MET A 117 2.24 -4.10 2.37
C MET A 117 2.89 -5.02 1.34
N MET A 118 3.20 -4.49 0.15
CA MET A 118 3.82 -5.24 -0.93
C MET A 118 5.35 -5.07 -0.95
N LEU A 119 6.05 -6.12 -1.35
CA LEU A 119 7.49 -6.06 -1.65
C LEU A 119 7.66 -5.71 -3.13
N HIS A 120 8.17 -4.51 -3.42
CA HIS A 120 8.21 -4.00 -4.78
C HIS A 120 9.42 -4.52 -5.57
N GLY A 121 9.16 -5.09 -6.75
CA GLY A 121 10.20 -5.38 -7.74
C GLY A 121 11.15 -6.54 -7.41
N LEU A 122 10.71 -7.50 -6.57
CA LEU A 122 11.51 -8.68 -6.21
C LEU A 122 12.06 -9.40 -7.46
N ARG A 123 13.40 -9.54 -7.54
CA ARG A 123 14.05 -10.31 -8.61
C ARG A 123 14.23 -11.79 -8.22
N PRO A 124 14.11 -12.74 -9.18
CA PRO A 124 13.82 -14.15 -8.85
C PRO A 124 15.00 -14.99 -8.33
N TRP A 125 16.23 -14.47 -8.23
CA TRP A 125 17.42 -15.34 -8.18
C TRP A 125 17.98 -15.64 -6.77
N ARG A 126 17.76 -14.79 -5.75
CA ARG A 126 18.29 -15.03 -4.38
C ARG A 126 17.35 -14.68 -3.23
N SER A 127 16.28 -13.93 -3.48
CA SER A 127 15.52 -13.19 -2.46
C SER A 127 14.22 -13.88 -2.00
N THR A 128 13.58 -14.67 -2.85
CA THR A 128 12.20 -15.14 -2.63
C THR A 128 12.07 -16.18 -1.52
N ALA A 129 13.00 -17.14 -1.42
CA ALA A 129 12.94 -18.21 -0.42
C ALA A 129 13.17 -17.73 1.03
N ARG A 130 14.05 -16.74 1.24
CA ARG A 130 14.32 -16.17 2.57
C ARG A 130 13.25 -15.18 3.01
N CYS A 131 12.73 -14.38 2.08
CA CYS A 131 11.73 -13.36 2.39
C CYS A 131 10.41 -13.95 2.89
N SER A 132 9.98 -15.09 2.32
CA SER A 132 8.81 -15.82 2.84
C SER A 132 8.98 -16.27 4.29
N SER A 133 10.17 -16.69 4.74
CA SER A 133 10.35 -17.18 6.12
C SER A 133 10.40 -16.06 7.16
N VAL A 134 10.99 -14.90 6.84
CA VAL A 134 11.15 -13.78 7.80
C VAL A 134 9.87 -12.94 7.91
N CYS A 135 9.22 -12.64 6.77
CA CYS A 135 7.97 -11.88 6.80
C CYS A 135 6.83 -12.69 7.46
N VAL A 136 6.75 -14.01 7.21
CA VAL A 136 5.71 -14.86 7.81
C VAL A 136 5.96 -15.09 9.31
N SER A 137 7.21 -15.27 9.74
CA SER A 137 7.52 -15.46 11.17
C SER A 137 7.22 -14.20 11.99
N ARG A 138 7.54 -13.00 11.47
CA ARG A 138 7.26 -11.75 12.17
C ARG A 138 5.79 -11.33 12.11
N ALA A 139 5.08 -11.57 11.00
CA ALA A 139 3.64 -11.35 10.93
C ALA A 139 2.89 -12.19 11.98
N ARG A 140 3.28 -13.45 12.17
CA ARG A 140 2.71 -14.34 13.21
C ARG A 140 2.99 -13.85 14.63
N SER A 141 4.20 -13.34 14.89
CA SER A 141 4.52 -12.78 16.22
C SER A 141 3.75 -11.48 16.52
N ALA A 142 3.39 -10.69 15.50
CA ALA A 142 2.59 -9.48 15.68
C ALA A 142 1.09 -9.78 15.90
N THR A 143 0.59 -10.92 15.42
CA THR A 143 -0.81 -11.34 15.61
C THR A 143 -1.04 -12.24 16.82
N GLY A 144 0.00 -12.57 17.60
CA GLY A 144 -0.12 -13.43 18.77
C GLY A 144 -0.35 -14.91 18.48
N ASP A 145 -0.24 -15.35 17.21
CA ASP A 145 -0.39 -16.75 16.83
C ASP A 145 0.92 -17.51 17.06
N SER A 146 1.10 -18.00 18.29
CA SER A 146 2.05 -19.08 18.58
C SER A 146 1.52 -20.40 18.02
N ALA A 147 2.40 -21.14 17.33
CA ALA A 147 2.13 -22.40 16.63
C ALA A 147 1.42 -23.47 17.46
#